data_AF-A0A0G0QI61-F1
#
_entry.id   AF-A0A0G0QI61-F1
#
_cell.length_a   1.000
_cell.length_b   1.000
_cell.length_c   1.000
_cell.angle_alpha   90.00
_cell.angle_beta   90.00
_cell.angle_gamma   90.00
#
_symmetry.space_group_name_H-M   'P 1'
#
loop_
_entity.id
_entity.type
_entity.pdbx_description
1 polymer ?
#
loop_
_entity_poly.entity_id
_entity_poly.type
_entity_poly.pdbx_seq_one_letter_code
_entity_poly.pdbx_strand_id
1 'polypeptide(L)' 'MTTKTAIASFEGPRRGYIFPLEYVGEEKISEGQRRVLTELIYTYIQGESEQESRISELESLTYSEAENCILDFSFARWK' A
#
# COMPACT_ATOMS: atom_id res chain seq x y z
N MET A 1 -12.74 54.33 -25.10
CA MET A 1 -12.90 53.01 -24.43
C MET A 1 -11.92 52.06 -25.06
N THR A 2 -10.92 51.61 -24.31
CA THR A 2 -9.83 50.75 -24.77
C THR A 2 -9.83 49.47 -23.93
N THR A 3 -10.31 48.38 -24.53
CA THR A 3 -10.37 47.04 -23.93
C THR A 3 -8.96 46.44 -23.89
N LYS A 4 -8.34 46.44 -22.71
CA LYS A 4 -7.08 45.70 -22.47
C LYS A 4 -7.43 44.28 -22.04
N THR A 5 -7.37 43.34 -22.99
CA THR A 5 -7.45 41.90 -22.72
C THR A 5 -6.09 41.45 -22.18
N ALA A 6 -6.03 41.04 -20.90
CA ALA A 6 -4.83 40.46 -20.31
C ALA A 6 -4.68 39.02 -20.82
N ILE A 7 -3.71 38.77 -21.69
CA ILE A 7 -3.30 37.42 -22.07
C ILE A 7 -2.47 36.88 -20.91
N ALA A 8 -3.07 36.04 -20.08
CA ALA A 8 -2.38 35.32 -19.02
C ALA A 8 -1.61 34.14 -19.66
N SER A 9 -0.40 34.39 -20.12
CA SER A 9 0.55 33.33 -20.47
C SER A 9 1.08 32.73 -19.17
N PHE A 10 0.38 31.72 -18.64
CA PHE A 10 0.84 30.96 -17.48
C PHE A 10 1.89 29.93 -17.92
N GLU A 11 3.08 30.42 -18.24
CA GLU A 11 4.24 29.60 -18.56
C GLU A 11 5.01 29.31 -17.26
N GLY A 12 4.38 28.53 -16.38
CA GLY A 12 5.05 27.95 -15.23
C GLY A 12 5.99 26.83 -15.70
N PRO A 13 7.20 26.67 -15.14
CA PRO A 13 8.02 25.52 -15.45
C PRO A 13 7.27 24.27 -14.98
N ARG A 14 6.83 23.42 -15.91
CA ARG A 14 6.37 22.07 -15.59
C ARG A 14 7.58 21.36 -14.98
N ARG A 15 7.68 21.37 -13.65
CA ARG A 15 8.62 20.53 -12.91
C ARG A 15 8.32 19.09 -13.33
N GLY A 16 9.10 18.60 -14.29
CA GLY A 16 9.13 17.19 -14.65
C GLY A 16 9.66 16.45 -13.44
N TYR A 17 8.76 15.92 -12.62
CA TYR A 17 9.12 14.91 -11.65
C TYR A 17 9.50 13.67 -12.45
N ILE A 18 10.79 13.47 -12.67
CA ILE A 18 11.32 12.17 -13.05
C ILE A 18 11.21 11.33 -11.78
N PHE A 19 10.12 10.57 -11.66
CA PHE A 19 10.07 9.47 -10.71
C PHE A 19 11.10 8.44 -11.19
N PRO A 20 12.15 8.13 -10.41
CA PRO A 20 13.01 7.00 -10.76
C PRO A 20 12.15 5.75 -10.67
N LEU A 21 11.86 5.16 -11.84
CA LEU A 21 11.17 3.89 -12.03
C LEU A 21 12.12 2.73 -11.69
N GLU A 22 12.82 2.85 -10.57
CA GLU A 22 13.64 1.78 -10.02
C GLU A 22 12.81 1.08 -8.94
N TYR A 23 12.81 -0.25 -8.99
CA TYR A 23 12.04 -1.19 -8.16
C TYR A 23 10.63 -1.55 -8.65
N VAL A 24 10.52 -2.02 -9.89
CA VAL A 24 9.57 -3.11 -10.22
C VAL A 24 10.23 -4.44 -9.80
N GLY A 25 10.67 -4.53 -8.55
CA GLY A 25 10.95 -5.78 -7.89
C GLY A 25 9.86 -5.90 -6.85
N GLU A 26 9.02 -6.93 -6.94
CA GLU A 26 7.94 -7.21 -5.99
C GLU A 26 8.42 -6.94 -4.56
N GLU A 27 8.06 -5.76 -4.03
CA GLU A 27 8.55 -5.33 -2.73
C GLU A 27 8.02 -6.34 -1.72
N LYS A 28 8.91 -7.04 -1.02
CA LYS A 28 8.51 -7.92 0.07
C LYS A 28 7.76 -7.11 1.11
N ILE A 29 6.84 -7.76 1.82
CA ILE A 29 6.14 -7.15 2.96
C ILE A 29 7.12 -6.39 3.89
N SER A 30 6.75 -5.17 4.26
CA SER A 30 7.52 -4.38 5.23
C SER A 30 7.41 -4.97 6.63
N GLU A 31 8.40 -4.70 7.49
CA GLU A 31 8.38 -5.15 8.90
C GLU A 31 7.14 -4.63 9.64
N GLY A 32 6.72 -3.40 9.35
CA GLY A 32 5.51 -2.81 9.93
C GLY A 32 4.24 -3.54 9.52
N GLN A 33 4.06 -3.84 8.23
CA GLN A 33 2.91 -4.60 7.75
C GLN A 33 2.89 -6.03 8.32
N ARG A 34 4.05 -6.68 8.41
CA ARG A 34 4.17 -8.01 9.01
C ARG A 34 3.68 -8.01 10.44
N ARG A 35 4.14 -7.06 11.25
CA ARG A 35 3.73 -6.93 12.64
C ARG A 35 2.21 -6.73 12.77
N VAL A 36 1.65 -5.82 11.98
CA VAL A 36 0.20 -5.54 11.99
C VAL A 36 -0.59 -6.80 11.60
N LEU A 37 -0.20 -7.50 10.54
CA LEU A 37 -0.87 -8.74 10.13
C LEU A 37 -0.75 -9.84 11.17
N THR A 38 0.42 -10.01 11.81
CA THR A 38 0.59 -10.96 12.92
C THR A 38 -0.34 -10.64 14.09
N GLU A 39 -0.43 -9.37 14.51
CA GLU A 39 -1.34 -8.94 15.57
C GLU A 39 -2.81 -9.20 15.20
N LEU A 40 -3.21 -8.93 13.94
CA LEU A 40 -4.56 -9.19 13.44
C LEU A 40 -4.88 -10.70 13.40
N ILE A 41 -3.94 -11.54 12.95
CA ILE A 41 -4.08 -13.00 12.93
C ILE A 41 -4.34 -13.52 14.35
N TYR A 42 -3.51 -13.14 15.32
CA TYR A 42 -3.68 -13.57 16.72
C TYR A 42 -4.97 -13.06 17.35
N THR A 43 -5.45 -11.89 16.92
CA THR A 43 -6.68 -11.29 17.46
C THR A 43 -7.94 -11.99 16.94
N TYR A 44 -7.97 -12.33 15.65
CA TYR A 44 -9.19 -12.80 14.97
C TYR A 44 -9.26 -14.30 14.72
N ILE A 45 -8.13 -15.00 14.66
CA ILE A 45 -8.08 -16.45 14.41
C ILE A 45 -7.82 -17.17 15.74
N GLN A 46 -8.69 -18.10 16.13
CA GLN A 46 -8.60 -18.81 17.43
C GLN A 46 -8.00 -20.22 17.37
N GLY A 47 -7.41 -20.62 16.23
CA GLY A 47 -6.75 -21.91 16.07
C GLY A 47 -5.24 -21.77 15.90
N GLU A 48 -4.44 -22.42 16.76
CA GLU A 48 -2.97 -22.38 16.71
C GLU A 48 -2.42 -22.85 15.36
N SER A 49 -2.92 -23.99 14.84
CA SER A 49 -2.55 -24.49 13.52
C SER A 49 -2.93 -23.54 12.37
N GLU A 50 -4.03 -22.79 12.51
CA GLU A 50 -4.48 -21.84 11.49
C GLU A 50 -3.66 -20.55 11.55
N GLN A 51 -3.33 -20.08 12.75
CA GLN A 51 -2.43 -18.95 12.97
C GLN A 51 -1.06 -19.22 12.37
N GLU A 52 -0.45 -20.37 12.63
CA GLU A 52 0.85 -20.75 12.06
C GLU A 52 0.82 -20.80 10.53
N SER A 53 -0.23 -21.38 9.95
CA SER A 53 -0.42 -21.42 8.49
C SER A 53 -0.46 -20.00 7.91
N ARG A 54 -1.26 -19.11 8.51
CA ARG A 54 -1.39 -17.73 8.03
C ARG A 54 -0.12 -16.92 8.24
N ILE A 55 0.62 -17.13 9.33
CA ILE A 55 1.90 -16.48 9.56
C ILE A 55 2.93 -16.92 8.52
N SER A 56 2.94 -18.20 8.14
CA SER A 56 3.80 -18.72 7.07
C SER A 56 3.46 -18.09 5.70
N GLU A 57 2.18 -17.83 5.43
CA GLU A 57 1.75 -17.16 4.19
C GLU A 57 2.30 -15.72 4.09
N LEU A 58 2.50 -15.03 5.24
CA LEU A 58 3.02 -13.65 5.26
C LEU A 58 4.42 -13.53 4.64
N GLU A 59 5.24 -14.57 4.69
CA GLU A 59 6.61 -14.54 4.16
C GLU A 59 6.64 -14.49 2.62
N SER A 60 5.57 -14.98 1.99
CA SER A 60 5.39 -14.94 0.54
C SER A 60 4.68 -13.69 0.02
N LEU A 61 4.13 -12.86 0.91
CA LEU A 61 3.35 -11.69 0.49
C LEU A 61 4.23 -10.55 0.00
N THR A 62 3.78 -9.94 -1.08
CA THR A 62 4.25 -8.63 -1.53
C THR A 62 3.64 -7.51 -0.67
N TYR A 63 4.23 -6.33 -0.74
CA TYR A 63 3.78 -5.14 -0.04
C TYR A 63 2.32 -4.80 -0.37
N SER A 64 1.95 -4.85 -1.65
CA SER A 64 0.59 -4.56 -2.11
C SER A 64 -0.43 -5.60 -1.62
N GLU A 65 -0.07 -6.89 -1.65
CA GLU A 65 -0.93 -7.94 -1.10
C GLU A 65 -1.09 -7.80 0.41
N ALA A 66 -0.02 -7.43 1.12
CA ALA A 66 -0.09 -7.18 2.55
C ALA A 66 -1.02 -6.00 2.89
N GLU A 67 -1.02 -4.91 2.12
CA GLU A 67 -1.99 -3.82 2.29
C GLU A 67 -3.44 -4.29 2.10
N ASN A 68 -3.69 -5.08 1.05
CA ASN A 68 -5.01 -5.65 0.80
C ASN A 68 -5.44 -6.58 1.95
N CYS A 69 -4.55 -7.43 2.45
CA CYS A 69 -4.82 -8.29 3.58
C CYS A 69 -5.13 -7.48 4.85
N ILE A 70 -4.37 -6.41 5.14
CA ILE A 70 -4.65 -5.55 6.30
C ILE A 70 -6.04 -4.94 6.20
N LEU A 71 -6.43 -4.48 5.01
CA LEU A 71 -7.78 -3.96 4.76
C LEU A 71 -8.84 -5.04 4.96
N ASP A 72 -8.65 -6.23 4.41
CA ASP A 72 -9.59 -7.35 4.56
C ASP A 72 -9.77 -7.76 6.03
N PHE A 73 -8.68 -7.83 6.80
CA PHE A 73 -8.73 -8.06 8.24
C PHE A 73 -9.46 -6.94 8.98
N SER A 74 -9.23 -5.69 8.59
CA SER A 74 -9.88 -4.52 9.20
C SER A 74 -11.39 -4.47 8.95
N PHE A 75 -11.87 -4.97 7.82
CA PHE A 75 -13.29 -5.01 7.46
C PHE A 75 -14.00 -6.32 7.80
N ALA A 76 -13.32 -7.23 8.49
CA ALA A 76 -13.81 -8.57 8.75
C ALA A 76 -14.20 -9.39 7.51
N ARG A 77 -13.43 -9.24 6.43
CA ARG A 77 -13.64 -9.89 5.13
C ARG A 77 -12.65 -11.00 4.83
N TRP A 78 -11.89 -11.45 5.82
CA TRP A 78 -10.95 -12.56 5.66
C TRP A 78 -11.70 -13.85 5.27
N LYS A 79 -11.23 -14.52 4.21
CA LYS A 79 -11.76 -15.80 3.73
C LYS A 79 -10.80 -16.94 4.03
#